data_AF-W2SZJ7-F1
#
_entry.id   AF-W2SZJ7-F1
#
_cell.length_a   1.000
_cell.length_b   1.000
_cell.length_c   1.000
_cell.angle_alpha   90.00
_cell.angle_beta   90.00
_cell.angle_gamma   90.00
#
_symmetry.space_group_name_H-M   'P 1'
#
loop_
_entity.id
_entity.type
_entity.pdbx_description
1 polymer ?
#
loop_
_entity_poly.entity_id
_entity_poly.type
_entity_poly.pdbx_seq_one_letter_code
_entity_poly.pdbx_strand_id
1 'polypeptide(L)'
;EKIKNKLSSLITAELPRLKYKCYNELIAALVLDDPDLRYEWIQKQNMFPLIGDSPEKMDVMDAVNAAMKAWKEYIHRVGKKTEFGCGYAKRDGFHRFFCILK
;
A
#
# COMPACT_ATOMS: atom_id res chain seq x y z
N GLU A 1 -11.29 31.03 4.00
CA GLU A 1 -11.56 29.70 4.60
C GLU A 1 -12.76 28.94 4.05
N LYS A 2 -13.95 29.55 3.88
CA LYS A 2 -15.18 28.83 3.45
C LYS A 2 -15.04 27.99 2.18
N ILE A 3 -14.31 28.47 1.16
CA ILE A 3 -14.11 27.73 -0.11
C ILE A 3 -13.22 26.50 0.08
N LYS A 4 -12.15 26.59 0.87
CA LYS A 4 -11.27 25.44 1.18
C LYS A 4 -12.03 24.33 1.90
N ASN A 5 -12.87 24.67 2.87
CA ASN A 5 -13.66 23.68 3.62
C ASN A 5 -14.71 23.02 2.72
N LYS A 6 -15.34 23.79 1.82
CA LYS A 6 -16.32 23.28 0.87
C LYS A 6 -15.69 22.38 -0.21
N LEU A 7 -14.52 22.75 -0.73
CA LEU A 7 -13.73 21.88 -1.61
C LEU A 7 -13.28 20.60 -0.89
N SER A 8 -12.77 20.73 0.34
CA SER A 8 -12.34 19.57 1.14
C SER A 8 -13.49 18.59 1.38
N SER A 9 -14.69 19.08 1.70
CA SER A 9 -15.87 18.21 1.87
C SER A 9 -16.33 17.54 0.58
N LEU A 10 -16.26 18.23 -0.57
CA LEU A 10 -16.62 17.67 -1.87
C LEU A 10 -15.61 16.61 -2.32
N ILE A 11 -14.31 16.91 -2.18
CA ILE A 11 -13.22 15.97 -2.45
C ILE A 11 -13.33 14.73 -1.56
N THR A 12 -13.64 14.89 -0.27
CA THR A 12 -13.78 13.77 0.68
C THR A 12 -15.02 12.91 0.42
N ALA A 13 -16.07 13.48 -0.17
CA ALA A 13 -17.29 12.75 -0.54
C ALA A 13 -17.14 12.00 -1.87
N GLU A 14 -16.32 12.52 -2.80
CA GLU A 14 -16.07 11.92 -4.12
C GLU A 14 -14.89 10.95 -4.16
N LEU A 15 -13.95 11.04 -3.22
CA LEU A 15 -12.85 10.08 -3.12
C LEU A 15 -13.38 8.77 -2.49
N PRO A 16 -13.29 7.62 -3.19
CA PRO A 16 -13.61 6.36 -2.58
C PRO A 16 -12.73 6.18 -1.33
N ARG A 17 -13.38 6.08 -0.16
CA ARG A 17 -12.67 5.76 1.07
C ARG A 17 -12.09 4.36 0.91
N LEU A 18 -10.77 4.28 0.89
CA LEU A 18 -10.04 3.03 0.82
C LEU A 18 -10.40 2.16 2.03
N LYS A 19 -10.93 0.97 1.80
CA LYS A 19 -11.39 0.03 2.83
C LYS A 19 -10.33 -1.01 3.11
N TYR A 20 -9.94 -1.14 4.36
CA TYR A 20 -9.07 -2.23 4.77
C TYR A 20 -9.75 -3.59 4.58
N LYS A 21 -9.00 -4.58 4.10
CA LYS A 21 -9.43 -5.97 3.88
C LYS A 21 -8.36 -6.96 4.36
N CYS A 22 -8.70 -7.77 5.36
CA CYS A 22 -7.83 -8.83 5.87
C CYS A 22 -7.37 -9.80 4.78
N TYR A 23 -8.22 -10.09 3.78
CA TYR A 23 -7.84 -10.94 2.65
C TYR A 23 -6.67 -10.37 1.84
N ASN A 24 -6.64 -9.04 1.64
CA ASN A 24 -5.55 -8.38 0.91
C ASN A 24 -4.25 -8.37 1.74
N GLU A 25 -4.36 -8.22 3.06
CA GLU A 25 -3.22 -8.37 3.97
C GLU A 25 -2.66 -9.80 3.97
N LEU A 26 -3.53 -10.81 4.00
CA LEU A 26 -3.11 -12.21 3.94
C LEU A 26 -2.33 -12.49 2.64
N ILE A 27 -2.83 -12.04 1.50
CA ILE A 27 -2.11 -12.18 0.23
C ILE A 27 -0.75 -11.47 0.31
N ALA A 28 -0.73 -10.23 0.81
CA ALA A 28 0.51 -9.47 0.92
C ALA A 28 1.55 -10.16 1.82
N ALA A 29 1.11 -10.74 2.94
CA ALA A 29 1.98 -11.50 3.83
C ALA A 29 2.49 -12.80 3.17
N LEU A 30 1.64 -13.50 2.43
CA LEU A 30 2.04 -14.70 1.68
C LEU A 30 3.12 -14.35 0.63
N VAL A 31 2.94 -13.28 -0.13
CA VAL A 31 3.92 -12.81 -1.14
C VAL A 31 5.24 -12.40 -0.50
N LEU A 32 5.21 -11.84 0.71
CA LEU A 32 6.44 -11.54 1.45
C LEU A 32 7.18 -12.80 1.91
N ASP A 33 6.45 -13.86 2.24
CA ASP A 33 7.04 -15.12 2.68
C ASP A 33 7.66 -15.91 1.52
N ASP A 34 6.94 -15.98 0.40
CA ASP A 34 7.36 -16.60 -0.84
C ASP A 34 7.21 -15.60 -2.01
N PRO A 35 8.29 -14.89 -2.40
CA PRO A 35 8.27 -13.90 -3.47
C PRO A 35 7.96 -14.49 -4.86
N ASP A 36 8.15 -15.80 -5.03
CA ASP A 36 7.81 -16.52 -6.25
C ASP A 36 6.30 -16.79 -6.35
N LEU A 37 5.52 -16.48 -5.29
CA LEU A 37 4.07 -16.39 -5.37
C LEU A 37 3.63 -15.29 -6.34
N ARG A 38 3.55 -15.73 -7.60
CA ARG A 38 2.80 -15.25 -8.75
C ARG A 38 2.42 -13.78 -8.67
N TYR A 39 3.43 -12.92 -8.86
CA TYR A 39 3.26 -11.55 -9.35
C TYR A 39 2.28 -11.50 -10.54
N GLU A 40 2.31 -12.52 -11.41
CA GLU A 40 1.35 -12.72 -12.49
C GLU A 40 -0.10 -12.91 -12.02
N TRP A 41 -0.32 -13.60 -10.90
CA TRP A 41 -1.65 -13.77 -10.32
C TRP A 41 -2.18 -12.45 -9.76
N ILE A 42 -1.33 -11.67 -9.08
CA ILE A 42 -1.67 -10.32 -8.60
C ILE A 42 -2.13 -9.44 -9.78
N GLN A 43 -1.37 -9.46 -10.88
CA GLN A 43 -1.73 -8.71 -12.10
C GLN A 43 -3.06 -9.21 -12.72
N LYS A 44 -3.25 -10.53 -12.83
CA LYS A 44 -4.50 -11.14 -13.34
C LYS A 44 -5.72 -10.79 -12.50
N GLN A 45 -5.56 -10.58 -11.19
CA GLN A 45 -6.64 -10.18 -10.29
C GLN A 45 -6.90 -8.66 -10.28
N ASN A 46 -6.27 -7.90 -11.18
CA ASN A 46 -6.32 -6.44 -11.21
C ASN A 46 -5.95 -5.83 -9.85
N MET A 47 -4.98 -6.43 -9.16
CA MET A 47 -4.42 -5.92 -7.92
C MET A 47 -3.21 -5.06 -8.23
N PHE A 48 -3.08 -3.94 -7.52
CA PHE A 48 -1.93 -3.04 -7.65
C PHE A 48 -1.00 -3.23 -6.44
N PRO A 49 0.23 -3.73 -6.65
CA PRO A 49 1.19 -3.89 -5.56
C PRO A 49 1.96 -2.57 -5.31
N LEU A 50 2.17 -2.25 -4.04
CA LEU A 50 3.12 -1.27 -3.56
C LEU A 50 4.17 -1.98 -2.72
N ILE A 51 5.44 -1.85 -3.09
CA ILE A 51 6.56 -2.48 -2.38
C ILE A 51 7.42 -1.38 -1.78
N GLY A 52 7.88 -1.58 -0.55
CA GLY A 52 8.85 -0.72 0.09
C GLY A 52 9.85 -1.53 0.91
N ASP A 53 11.13 -1.25 0.71
CA ASP A 53 12.20 -1.81 1.51
C ASP A 53 12.95 -0.68 2.23
N SER A 54 13.34 -0.92 3.47
CA SER A 54 14.16 0.01 4.25
C SER A 54 15.16 -0.75 5.11
N PRO A 55 16.37 -0.22 5.36
CA PRO A 55 17.34 -0.89 6.20
C PRO A 55 16.79 -1.19 7.59
N GLU A 56 17.00 -2.41 8.10
CA GLU A 56 16.52 -2.87 9.42
C GLU A 56 17.05 -2.06 10.61
N LYS A 57 18.17 -1.34 10.42
CA LYS A 57 18.72 -0.42 11.43
C LYS A 57 17.87 0.85 11.63
N MET A 58 16.93 1.11 10.72
CA MET A 58 15.99 2.23 10.80
C MET A 58 14.89 1.87 11.80
N ASP A 59 14.32 2.86 12.49
CA ASP A 59 13.10 2.61 13.26
C ASP A 59 11.96 2.16 12.33
N VAL A 60 11.11 1.26 12.81
CA VAL A 60 10.03 0.70 11.97
C VAL A 60 9.05 1.77 11.50
N MET A 61 8.77 2.80 12.31
CA MET A 61 7.88 3.89 11.93
C MET A 61 8.54 4.81 10.90
N ASP A 62 9.85 5.04 11.02
CA ASP A 62 10.62 5.75 10.01
C ASP A 62 10.65 4.99 8.68
N ALA A 63 10.78 3.67 8.72
CA ALA A 63 10.71 2.80 7.56
C ALA A 63 9.32 2.84 6.89
N VAL A 64 8.25 2.80 7.67
CA VAL A 64 6.87 2.97 7.17
C VAL A 64 6.71 4.35 6.50
N ASN A 65 7.18 5.41 7.15
CA ASN A 65 7.10 6.77 6.61
C ASN A 65 7.89 6.91 5.31
N ALA A 66 9.06 6.28 5.22
CA ALA A 66 9.88 6.25 4.00
C ALA A 66 9.14 5.55 2.86
N ALA A 67 8.54 4.37 3.12
CA ALA A 67 7.75 3.64 2.14
C ALA A 67 6.55 4.46 1.64
N MET A 68 5.78 5.03 2.57
CA MET A 68 4.62 5.88 2.24
C MET A 68 5.02 7.11 1.40
N LYS A 69 6.17 7.72 1.72
CA LYS A 69 6.70 8.86 0.95
C LYS A 69 7.06 8.44 -0.46
N ALA A 70 7.71 7.30 -0.64
CA ALA A 70 8.05 6.77 -1.96
C ALA A 70 6.77 6.45 -2.76
N TRP A 71 5.79 5.78 -2.16
CA TRP A 71 4.54 5.42 -2.84
C TRP A 71 3.70 6.61 -3.25
N LYS A 72 3.77 7.72 -2.51
CA LYS A 72 3.04 8.96 -2.84
C LYS A 72 3.33 9.45 -4.26
N GLU A 73 4.54 9.23 -4.76
CA GLU A 73 4.92 9.62 -6.14
C GLU A 73 4.22 8.76 -7.19
N TYR A 74 3.84 7.52 -6.86
CA TYR A 74 3.24 6.55 -7.79
C TYR A 74 1.75 6.34 -7.56
N ILE A 75 1.19 6.84 -6.46
CA ILE A 75 -0.20 6.60 -6.05
C ILE A 75 -1.21 7.04 -7.11
N HIS A 76 -0.86 8.05 -7.92
CA HIS A 76 -1.69 8.54 -9.02
C HIS A 76 -1.92 7.48 -10.12
N ARG A 77 -1.06 6.46 -10.22
CA ARG A 77 -1.17 5.36 -11.20
C ARG A 77 -2.05 4.20 -10.73
N VAL A 78 -2.39 4.17 -9.45
CA VAL A 78 -3.18 3.08 -8.84
C VAL A 78 -4.62 3.08 -9.37
N GLY A 79 -5.13 4.24 -9.78
CA GLY A 79 -6.49 4.38 -10.29
C GLY A 79 -7.54 4.33 -9.18
N LYS A 80 -8.77 3.92 -9.52
CA LYS A 80 -9.93 3.91 -8.61
C LYS A 80 -10.02 2.64 -7.75
N LYS A 81 -8.94 2.29 -7.05
CA LYS A 81 -8.95 1.18 -6.08
C LYS A 81 -9.72 1.62 -4.83
N THR A 82 -10.47 0.69 -4.25
CA THR A 82 -11.37 0.95 -3.12
C THR A 82 -11.03 0.11 -1.90
N GLU A 83 -10.14 -0.87 -2.04
CA GLU A 83 -9.76 -1.81 -1.00
C GLU A 83 -8.24 -1.87 -0.85
N PHE A 84 -7.75 -2.14 0.35
CA PHE A 84 -6.33 -2.34 0.60
C PHE A 84 -6.03 -3.34 1.72
N GLY A 85 -4.81 -3.86 1.72
CA GLY A 85 -4.24 -4.63 2.83
C GLY A 85 -2.72 -4.73 2.67
N CYS A 86 -2.00 -4.76 3.78
CA CYS A 86 -0.55 -4.68 3.78
C CYS A 86 0.06 -5.77 4.66
N GLY A 87 1.13 -6.39 4.16
CA GLY A 87 2.00 -7.27 4.93
C GLY A 87 3.31 -6.55 5.28
N TYR A 88 3.96 -7.05 6.34
CA TYR A 88 5.27 -6.61 6.79
C TYR A 88 6.13 -7.83 7.13
N ALA A 89 7.40 -7.80 6.72
CA ALA A 89 8.39 -8.80 7.08
C ALA A 89 9.73 -8.15 7.41
N LYS A 90 10.45 -8.76 8.35
CA LYS A 90 11.84 -8.42 8.66
C LYS A 90 12.73 -9.55 8.13
N ARG A 91 13.48 -9.30 7.07
CA ARG A 91 14.30 -10.34 6.40
C ARG A 91 15.51 -9.71 5.71
N ASP A 92 16.64 -10.41 5.75
CA ASP A 92 17.90 -10.04 5.09
C ASP A 92 18.45 -8.65 5.44
N GLY A 93 18.20 -8.16 6.67
CA GLY A 93 18.62 -6.82 7.07
C GLY A 93 17.70 -5.69 6.61
N PHE A 94 16.45 -5.99 6.22
CA PHE A 94 15.47 -5.02 5.76
C PHE A 94 14.12 -5.14 6.48
N HIS A 95 13.48 -3.98 6.70
CA HIS A 95 12.04 -3.85 6.82
C HIS A 95 11.43 -3.89 5.42
N ARG A 96 10.64 -4.92 5.14
CA ARG A 96 9.95 -5.09 3.86
C ARG A 96 8.45 -4.91 4.04
N PHE A 97 7.85 -4.11 3.17
CA PHE A 97 6.43 -3.82 3.15
C PHE A 97 5.86 -4.18 1.79
N PHE A 98 4.73 -4.86 1.79
CA PHE A 98 3.97 -5.17 0.59
C PHE A 98 2.52 -4.76 0.83
N CYS A 99 1.99 -3.83 0.06
CA CYS A 99 0.59 -3.42 0.13
C CYS A 99 -0.11 -3.74 -1.19
N ILE A 100 -1.33 -4.26 -1.10
CA ILE A 100 -2.17 -4.55 -2.26
C ILE A 100 -3.33 -3.56 -2.26
N LEU A 101 -3.57 -2.93 -3.41
CA LEU A 101 -4.76 -2.11 -3.65
C LEU A 101 -5.64 -2.78 -4.71
N LYS A 102 -6.96 -2.86 -4.44
CA LYS A 102 -7.96 -3.52 -5.29
C LYS A 102 -9.16 -2.62 -5.57
#